data_AF-A0A091D9Q3-F1
#
_entry.id   AF-A0A091D9Q3-F1
#
_cell.length_a   1.000
_cell.length_b   1.000
_cell.length_c   1.000
_cell.angle_alpha   90.00
_cell.angle_beta   90.00
_cell.angle_gamma   90.00
#
_symmetry.space_group_name_H-M   'P 1'
#
loop_
_entity.id
_entity.type
_entity.pdbx_description
1 polymer ?
#
loop_
_entity_poly.entity_id
_entity_poly.type
_entity_poly.pdbx_seq_one_letter_code
_entity_poly.pdbx_strand_id
1 'polypeptide(L)'
;MPELVTWLDAHFSTLPLSLGGTVCVLLSFPFIFSPCLGCGASTPEWAALLYYGPFIVVFQFGWAATQIAHLSLIPELVTSDHEKVELTALRYAFTVVANIAVYGAAWLLLHLQASSHTGAPEDITVGDQLGAQDVPVFRNLSLAVVGVGAVFSLLFHLGTRERRRPRRVEDPDEHSPLISSATGPLLLWKHWLREPAFYQVGILYMTTRLIVNLSQTYIAMYLTYSLHLPKRFIATIPLVMYLSGFFSSFLMKPLNRSIGRNFTYFVGLLLILAFAAWVALVDGLGVAVYAAAVLLGAGCATILVTSLSMTADLIGPHSQSGAFVYGAMSFSDKVANGLAVMAVQSLHPCPSELCCKACTGFYHWVMVAVTGGVSVAATLVLCSLLVWPIRLRNQNRDRP
;
A
#
# COMPACT_ATOMS: atom_id res chain seq x y z
N MET A 1 13.85 4.42 -13.67
CA MET A 1 13.45 3.24 -12.87
C MET A 1 13.17 2.01 -13.73
N PRO A 2 12.36 2.05 -14.82
CA PRO A 2 12.17 0.89 -15.70
C PRO A 2 13.45 0.44 -16.39
N GLU A 3 14.26 1.39 -16.89
CA GLU A 3 15.55 1.07 -17.50
C GLU A 3 16.55 0.48 -16.50
N LEU A 4 16.51 0.89 -15.23
CA LEU A 4 17.31 0.27 -14.17
C LEU A 4 16.84 -1.15 -13.89
N VAL A 5 15.53 -1.42 -13.98
CA VAL A 5 14.93 -2.75 -13.76
C VAL A 5 15.21 -3.69 -14.92
N THR A 6 15.11 -3.24 -16.18
CA THR A 6 15.51 -4.04 -17.35
C THR A 6 17.03 -4.21 -17.43
N TRP A 7 17.80 -3.23 -16.97
CA TRP A 7 19.26 -3.35 -16.85
C TRP A 7 19.66 -4.32 -15.73
N LEU A 8 18.95 -4.31 -14.60
CA LEU A 8 19.14 -5.29 -13.52
C LEU A 8 18.72 -6.70 -13.94
N ASP A 9 17.59 -6.89 -14.63
CA ASP A 9 17.20 -8.19 -15.20
C ASP A 9 18.19 -8.69 -16.29
N ALA A 10 18.81 -7.77 -17.04
CA ALA A 10 19.80 -8.11 -18.07
C ALA A 10 21.21 -8.36 -17.53
N HIS A 11 21.50 -8.01 -16.26
CA HIS A 11 22.85 -8.15 -15.67
C HIS A 11 22.90 -8.96 -14.37
N PHE A 12 21.79 -9.14 -13.64
CA PHE A 12 21.71 -9.89 -12.39
C PHE A 12 20.70 -11.03 -12.52
N SER A 13 21.09 -12.23 -12.07
CA SER A 13 20.13 -13.33 -11.89
C SER A 13 19.04 -12.92 -10.87
N THR A 14 17.82 -13.40 -11.06
CA THR A 14 16.63 -13.02 -10.25
C THR A 14 16.81 -13.34 -8.76
N LEU A 15 17.46 -14.46 -8.42
CA LEU A 15 17.78 -14.85 -7.04
C LEU A 15 18.72 -13.87 -6.32
N PRO A 16 19.88 -13.45 -6.87
CA PRO A 16 20.74 -12.45 -6.22
C PRO A 16 20.04 -11.11 -5.98
N LEU A 17 19.12 -10.69 -6.86
CA LEU A 17 18.30 -9.49 -6.61
C LEU A 17 17.35 -9.69 -5.41
N SER A 18 16.71 -10.86 -5.32
CA SER A 18 15.86 -11.22 -4.16
C SER A 18 16.67 -11.29 -2.86
N LEU A 19 17.88 -11.87 -2.91
CA LEU A 19 18.76 -11.99 -1.76
C LEU A 19 19.25 -10.61 -1.29
N GLY A 20 19.71 -9.77 -2.22
CA GLY A 20 20.11 -8.39 -1.92
C GLY A 20 18.95 -7.59 -1.31
N GLY A 21 17.75 -7.73 -1.88
CA GLY A 21 16.55 -7.09 -1.32
C GLY A 21 16.21 -7.59 0.09
N THR A 22 16.34 -8.90 0.34
CA THR A 22 16.12 -9.50 1.66
C THR A 22 17.11 -8.90 2.67
N VAL A 23 18.40 -8.86 2.35
CA VAL A 23 19.43 -8.27 3.22
C VAL A 23 19.13 -6.81 3.53
N CYS A 24 18.73 -6.01 2.53
CA CYS A 24 18.31 -4.63 2.75
C CYS A 24 17.15 -4.53 3.75
N VAL A 25 16.12 -5.38 3.65
CA VAL A 25 14.99 -5.39 4.60
C VAL A 25 15.44 -5.80 6.00
N LEU A 26 16.25 -6.86 6.13
CA LEU A 26 16.75 -7.35 7.43
C LEU A 26 17.57 -6.29 8.17
N LEU A 27 18.39 -5.52 7.44
CA LEU A 27 19.27 -4.50 8.02
C LEU A 27 18.59 -3.16 8.30
N SER A 28 17.44 -2.88 7.68
CA SER A 28 16.77 -1.57 7.82
C SER A 28 15.52 -1.62 8.70
N PHE A 29 14.68 -2.64 8.56
CA PHE A 29 13.37 -2.68 9.21
C PHE A 29 13.43 -2.66 10.75
N PRO A 30 14.34 -3.37 11.43
CA PRO A 30 14.47 -3.29 12.89
C PRO A 30 14.80 -1.88 13.40
N PHE A 31 15.57 -1.09 12.64
CA PHE A 31 15.95 0.26 13.03
C PHE A 31 14.82 1.28 12.84
N ILE A 32 13.88 1.03 11.91
CA ILE A 32 12.68 1.86 11.74
C ILE A 32 11.79 1.82 12.98
N PHE A 33 11.69 0.66 13.63
CA PHE A 33 10.83 0.43 14.81
C PHE A 33 11.59 0.46 16.14
N SER A 34 12.90 0.74 16.10
CA SER A 34 13.70 0.95 17.30
C SER A 34 13.85 2.44 17.58
N PRO A 35 13.92 2.85 18.87
CA PRO A 35 14.27 4.22 19.20
C PRO A 35 15.64 4.56 18.61
N CYS A 36 15.77 5.76 18.05
CA CYS A 36 17.02 6.15 17.40
C CYS A 36 18.19 6.17 18.39
N LEU A 37 19.31 5.60 17.95
CA LEU A 37 20.51 5.44 18.77
C LEU A 37 21.07 6.82 19.14
N GLY A 38 21.05 7.15 20.43
CA GLY A 38 21.56 8.43 20.95
C GLY A 38 20.58 9.60 20.90
N CYS A 39 19.32 9.36 20.51
CA CYS A 39 18.26 10.35 20.67
C CYS A 39 17.74 10.39 22.11
N GLY A 40 17.48 11.60 22.61
CA GLY A 40 16.86 11.85 23.91
C GLY A 40 15.66 12.79 23.77
N ALA A 41 15.10 13.23 24.90
CA ALA A 41 13.92 14.10 24.92
C ALA A 41 14.13 15.48 24.27
N SER A 42 15.39 15.91 24.08
CA SER A 42 15.78 17.20 23.50
C SER A 42 16.23 17.12 22.04
N THR A 43 16.06 15.98 21.37
CA THR A 43 16.52 15.80 19.99
C THR A 43 15.55 16.47 19.01
N PRO A 44 16.02 17.38 18.14
CA PRO A 44 15.14 18.08 17.21
C PRO A 44 14.60 17.13 16.13
N GLU A 45 13.38 17.38 15.63
CA GLU A 45 12.68 16.50 14.67
C GLU A 45 13.46 16.26 13.37
N TRP A 46 14.22 17.26 12.89
CA TRP A 46 15.04 17.11 11.69
C TRP A 46 16.16 16.06 11.86
N ALA A 47 16.64 15.85 13.08
CA ALA A 47 17.64 14.84 13.36
C ALA A 47 17.02 13.43 13.33
N ALA A 48 15.77 13.28 13.76
CA ALA A 48 15.02 12.03 13.58
C ALA A 48 14.78 11.74 12.09
N LEU A 49 14.45 12.75 11.28
CA LEU A 49 14.33 12.61 9.83
C LEU A 49 15.65 12.13 9.20
N LEU A 50 16.79 12.72 9.59
CA LEU A 50 18.11 12.34 9.10
C LEU A 50 18.49 10.91 9.49
N TYR A 51 18.10 10.46 10.70
CA TYR A 51 18.37 9.11 11.18
C TYR A 51 17.49 8.05 10.49
N TYR A 52 16.17 8.24 10.50
CA TYR A 52 15.23 7.25 9.96
C TYR A 52 15.17 7.26 8.43
N GLY A 53 15.44 8.39 7.78
CA GLY A 53 15.36 8.56 6.33
C GLY A 53 16.14 7.51 5.53
N PRO A 54 17.45 7.33 5.75
CA PRO A 54 18.25 6.33 5.06
C PRO A 54 17.71 4.90 5.24
N PHE A 55 17.30 4.52 6.45
CA PHE A 55 16.73 3.20 6.71
C PHE A 55 15.43 2.97 5.95
N ILE A 56 14.53 3.97 5.92
CA ILE A 56 13.29 3.90 5.15
C ILE A 56 13.58 3.76 3.65
N VAL A 57 14.54 4.51 3.11
CA VAL A 57 14.93 4.40 1.70
C VAL A 57 15.46 3.01 1.35
N VAL A 58 16.36 2.47 2.18
CA VAL A 58 16.90 1.10 2.01
C VAL A 58 15.80 0.05 2.13
N PHE A 59 14.88 0.21 3.09
CA PHE A 59 13.74 -0.69 3.25
C PHE A 59 12.84 -0.69 2.01
N GLN A 60 12.48 0.50 1.49
CA GLN A 60 11.63 0.61 0.30
C GLN A 60 12.28 0.01 -0.94
N PHE A 61 13.60 0.17 -1.09
CA PHE A 61 14.36 -0.50 -2.14
C PHE A 61 14.35 -2.02 -1.96
N GLY A 62 14.66 -2.53 -0.76
CA GLY A 62 14.71 -3.95 -0.48
C GLY A 62 13.36 -4.65 -0.67
N TRP A 63 12.28 -4.02 -0.19
CA TRP A 63 10.91 -4.48 -0.39
C TRP A 63 10.53 -4.54 -1.87
N ALA A 64 10.87 -3.51 -2.65
CA ALA A 64 10.61 -3.51 -4.09
C ALA A 64 11.43 -4.58 -4.83
N ALA A 65 12.73 -4.71 -4.51
CA ALA A 65 13.63 -5.67 -5.14
C ALA A 65 13.16 -7.12 -4.92
N THR A 66 12.87 -7.49 -3.67
CA THR A 66 12.31 -8.81 -3.32
C THR A 66 10.98 -9.08 -4.02
N GLN A 67 10.06 -8.12 -4.02
CA GLN A 67 8.75 -8.27 -4.64
C GLN A 67 8.83 -8.48 -6.16
N ILE A 68 9.71 -7.76 -6.84
CA ILE A 68 9.92 -7.87 -8.30
C ILE A 68 10.61 -9.20 -8.62
N ALA A 69 11.69 -9.54 -7.91
CA ALA A 69 12.42 -10.79 -8.13
C ALA A 69 11.52 -12.03 -7.96
N HIS A 70 10.63 -12.03 -6.96
CA HIS A 70 9.65 -13.11 -6.81
C HIS A 70 8.63 -13.16 -7.96
N LEU A 71 8.20 -12.02 -8.52
CA LEU A 71 7.27 -11.99 -9.65
C LEU A 71 7.91 -12.51 -10.93
N SER A 72 9.18 -12.17 -11.19
CA SER A 72 9.90 -12.62 -12.38
C SER A 72 10.31 -14.09 -12.30
N LEU A 73 10.53 -14.63 -11.10
CA LEU A 73 10.92 -16.03 -10.91
C LEU A 73 9.76 -17.04 -11.14
N ILE A 74 8.51 -16.67 -10.86
CA ILE A 74 7.34 -17.56 -11.02
C ILE A 74 7.26 -18.20 -12.42
N PRO A 75 7.31 -17.44 -13.54
CA PRO A 75 7.26 -18.04 -14.87
C PRO A 75 8.50 -18.86 -15.24
N GLU A 76 9.61 -18.72 -14.51
CA GLU A 76 10.84 -19.50 -14.74
C GLU A 76 10.82 -20.84 -14.01
N LEU A 77 10.20 -20.89 -12.83
CA LEU A 77 10.06 -22.12 -12.03
C LEU A 77 9.04 -23.09 -12.62
N VAL A 78 8.11 -22.58 -13.42
CA VAL A 78 6.91 -23.30 -13.81
C VAL A 78 6.71 -23.24 -15.33
N THR A 79 6.58 -24.40 -15.97
CA THR A 79 6.43 -24.50 -17.43
C THR A 79 4.97 -24.37 -17.88
N SER A 80 4.02 -24.78 -17.05
CA SER A 80 2.58 -24.74 -17.35
C SER A 80 1.92 -23.43 -16.90
N ASP A 81 1.07 -22.84 -17.76
CA ASP A 81 0.33 -21.63 -17.40
C ASP A 81 -0.68 -21.87 -16.25
N HIS A 82 -1.19 -23.09 -16.13
CA HIS A 82 -2.07 -23.45 -15.01
C HIS A 82 -1.34 -23.39 -13.67
N GLU A 83 -0.17 -24.01 -13.60
CA GLU A 83 0.68 -24.01 -12.40
C GLU A 83 1.20 -22.59 -12.06
N LYS A 84 1.44 -21.71 -13.07
CA LYS A 84 1.81 -20.31 -12.83
C LYS A 84 0.70 -19.55 -12.12
N VAL A 85 -0.54 -19.75 -12.55
CA VAL A 85 -1.72 -19.14 -11.91
C VAL A 85 -1.88 -19.67 -10.49
N GLU A 86 -1.71 -20.98 -10.28
CA GLU A 86 -1.79 -21.59 -8.96
C GLU A 86 -0.71 -21.07 -8.00
N LEU A 87 0.56 -21.06 -8.42
CA LEU A 87 1.67 -20.57 -7.61
C LEU A 87 1.51 -19.08 -7.26
N THR A 88 1.01 -18.29 -8.22
CA THR A 88 0.67 -16.88 -8.01
C THR A 88 -0.45 -16.74 -6.98
N ALA A 89 -1.50 -17.56 -7.07
CA ALA A 89 -2.60 -17.56 -6.12
C ALA A 89 -2.14 -17.94 -4.70
N LEU A 90 -1.31 -18.98 -4.57
CA LEU A 90 -0.72 -19.40 -3.29
C LEU A 90 0.10 -18.29 -2.66
N ARG A 91 0.94 -17.60 -3.43
CA ARG A 91 1.71 -16.44 -2.94
C ARG A 91 0.82 -15.35 -2.34
N TYR A 92 -0.26 -15.01 -3.03
CA TYR A 92 -1.21 -14.01 -2.52
C TYR A 92 -1.93 -14.52 -1.26
N ALA A 93 -2.30 -15.80 -1.22
CA ALA A 93 -2.90 -16.40 -0.03
C ALA A 93 -1.95 -16.33 1.18
N PHE A 94 -0.66 -16.65 1.02
CA PHE A 94 0.33 -16.52 2.09
C PHE A 94 0.55 -15.08 2.53
N THR A 95 0.41 -14.11 1.62
CA THR A 95 0.44 -12.68 1.98
C THR A 95 -0.73 -12.32 2.89
N VAL A 96 -1.93 -12.85 2.64
CA VAL A 96 -3.12 -12.67 3.49
C VAL A 96 -2.91 -13.29 4.87
N VAL A 97 -2.41 -14.53 4.92
CA VAL A 97 -2.08 -15.22 6.17
C VAL A 97 -1.05 -14.44 6.98
N ALA A 98 0.00 -13.93 6.34
CA ALA A 98 1.02 -13.11 7.00
C ALA A 98 0.43 -11.83 7.60
N ASN A 99 -0.45 -11.11 6.88
CA ASN A 99 -1.12 -9.92 7.42
C ASN A 99 -1.98 -10.24 8.64
N ILE A 100 -2.77 -11.32 8.59
CA ILE A 100 -3.59 -11.78 9.72
C ILE A 100 -2.70 -12.14 10.91
N ALA A 101 -1.58 -12.86 10.68
CA ALA A 101 -0.65 -13.24 11.74
C ALA A 101 0.01 -12.02 12.41
N VAL A 102 0.39 -10.98 11.65
CA VAL A 102 0.95 -9.74 12.19
C VAL A 102 -0.05 -9.01 13.08
N TYR A 103 -1.31 -8.85 12.64
CA TYR A 103 -2.35 -8.22 13.46
C TYR A 103 -2.69 -9.06 14.70
N GLY A 104 -2.73 -10.39 14.57
CA GLY A 104 -2.92 -11.31 15.69
C GLY A 104 -1.79 -11.22 16.72
N ALA A 105 -0.53 -11.17 16.27
CA ALA A 105 0.63 -11.00 17.13
C ALA A 105 0.63 -9.62 17.82
N ALA A 106 0.30 -8.55 17.10
CA ALA A 106 0.17 -7.22 17.68
C ALA A 106 -0.91 -7.18 18.77
N TRP A 107 -2.07 -7.79 18.51
CA TRP A 107 -3.15 -7.89 19.49
C TRP A 107 -2.71 -8.65 20.75
N LEU A 108 -2.06 -9.80 20.57
CA LEU A 108 -1.57 -10.63 21.67
C LEU A 108 -0.56 -9.87 22.54
N LEU A 109 0.43 -9.22 21.93
CA LEU A 109 1.46 -8.48 22.65
C LEU A 109 0.87 -7.29 23.42
N LEU A 110 -0.04 -6.52 22.80
CA LEU A 110 -0.73 -5.41 23.48
C LEU A 110 -1.61 -5.90 24.64
N HIS A 111 -2.27 -7.05 24.49
CA HIS A 111 -3.11 -7.64 25.53
C HIS A 111 -2.29 -8.14 26.74
N LEU A 112 -1.14 -8.77 26.48
CA LEU A 112 -0.24 -9.22 27.53
C LEU A 112 0.32 -8.03 28.33
N GLN A 113 0.68 -6.94 27.66
CA GLN A 113 1.16 -5.72 28.33
C GLN A 113 0.07 -5.06 29.18
N ALA A 114 -1.17 -4.95 28.68
CA ALA A 114 -2.30 -4.43 29.43
C ALA A 114 -2.55 -5.25 30.71
N SER A 115 -2.39 -6.58 30.63
CA SER A 115 -2.58 -7.48 31.77
C SER A 115 -1.48 -7.33 32.82
N SER A 116 -0.23 -7.10 32.43
CA SER A 116 0.90 -6.93 33.37
C SER A 116 0.85 -5.65 34.22
N HIS A 117 0.11 -4.61 33.79
CA HIS A 117 -0.05 -3.36 34.55
C HIS A 117 -1.24 -3.34 35.51
N THR A 118 -2.03 -4.42 35.62
CA THR A 118 -3.21 -4.51 36.53
C THR A 118 -2.87 -4.76 38.02
N GLY A 119 -1.71 -4.30 38.49
CA GLY A 119 -1.27 -4.40 39.89
C GLY A 119 -1.46 -3.15 40.76
N ALA A 120 -1.96 -2.04 40.22
CA ALA A 120 -2.23 -0.83 41.00
C ALA A 120 -3.61 -0.24 40.61
N PRO A 121 -4.49 0.05 41.59
CA PRO A 121 -5.77 0.71 41.31
C PRO A 121 -5.52 2.21 41.21
N GLU A 122 -5.25 2.72 40.00
CA GLU A 122 -5.37 4.14 39.70
C GLU A 122 -6.31 4.34 38.51
N ASP A 123 -7.08 5.42 38.59
CA ASP A 123 -8.28 5.73 37.82
C ASP A 123 -8.16 5.48 36.30
N ILE A 124 -9.27 5.02 35.71
CA ILE A 124 -9.48 4.59 34.31
C ILE A 124 -9.22 5.69 33.25
N THR A 125 -8.54 6.80 33.54
CA THR A 125 -8.60 7.99 32.67
C THR A 125 -7.36 8.41 31.88
N VAL A 126 -6.16 7.80 31.98
CA VAL A 126 -5.01 8.24 31.13
C VAL A 126 -4.06 7.11 30.65
N GLY A 127 -4.12 5.89 31.20
CA GLY A 127 -3.14 4.83 30.93
C GLY A 127 -3.32 4.02 29.63
N ASP A 128 -4.43 4.16 28.91
CA ASP A 128 -4.77 3.29 27.76
C ASP A 128 -4.54 3.94 26.39
N GLN A 129 -3.82 5.07 26.32
CA GLN A 129 -3.44 5.73 25.07
C GLN A 129 -2.05 5.27 24.59
N LEU A 130 -1.87 5.14 23.26
CA LEU A 130 -0.58 4.78 22.66
C LEU A 130 0.48 5.79 23.07
N GLY A 131 1.59 5.35 23.66
CA GLY A 131 2.63 6.24 24.15
C GLY A 131 4.03 5.67 24.00
N ALA A 132 5.04 6.43 24.45
CA ALA A 132 6.44 5.99 24.43
C ALA A 132 6.68 4.66 25.18
N GLN A 133 5.78 4.31 26.11
CA GLN A 133 5.79 3.05 26.85
C GLN A 133 5.49 1.82 25.97
N ASP A 134 4.85 2.00 24.82
CA ASP A 134 4.53 0.91 23.89
C ASP A 134 5.64 0.65 22.87
N VAL A 135 6.69 1.49 22.83
CA VAL A 135 7.84 1.34 21.92
C VAL A 135 8.48 -0.07 22.01
N PRO A 136 8.69 -0.67 23.19
CA PRO A 136 9.21 -2.03 23.28
C PRO A 136 8.30 -3.08 22.64
N VAL A 137 6.97 -2.89 22.65
CA VAL A 137 6.01 -3.80 22.00
C VAL A 137 6.22 -3.79 20.50
N PHE A 138 6.22 -2.60 19.90
CA PHE A 138 6.39 -2.45 18.45
C PHE A 138 7.75 -2.93 17.98
N ARG A 139 8.81 -2.67 18.76
CA ARG A 139 10.15 -3.20 18.50
C ARG A 139 10.19 -4.74 18.56
N ASN A 140 9.58 -5.35 19.59
CA ASN A 140 9.57 -6.80 19.72
C ASN A 140 8.73 -7.45 18.59
N LEU A 141 7.61 -6.82 18.24
CA LEU A 141 6.79 -7.22 17.09
C LEU A 141 7.60 -7.13 15.78
N SER A 142 8.30 -6.02 15.53
CA SER A 142 9.10 -5.86 14.32
C SER A 142 10.23 -6.90 14.24
N LEU A 143 10.91 -7.16 15.36
CA LEU A 143 11.97 -8.18 15.42
C LEU A 143 11.42 -9.59 15.18
N ALA A 144 10.26 -9.93 15.76
CA ALA A 144 9.61 -11.21 15.52
C ALA A 144 9.22 -11.40 14.05
N VAL A 145 8.61 -10.38 13.42
CA VAL A 145 8.21 -10.42 12.01
C VAL A 145 9.43 -10.54 11.09
N VAL A 146 10.49 -9.76 11.34
CA VAL A 146 11.75 -9.85 10.60
C VAL A 146 12.41 -11.22 10.78
N GLY A 147 12.41 -11.76 12.00
CA GLY A 147 12.96 -13.08 12.30
C GLY A 147 12.23 -14.20 11.55
N VAL A 148 10.90 -14.22 11.61
CA VAL A 148 10.09 -15.19 10.84
C VAL A 148 10.34 -15.02 9.34
N GLY A 149 10.34 -13.79 8.83
CA GLY A 149 10.64 -13.49 7.43
C GLY A 149 12.04 -13.95 6.99
N ALA A 150 13.05 -13.80 7.85
CA ALA A 150 14.41 -14.26 7.61
C ALA A 150 14.48 -15.79 7.48
N VAL A 151 13.77 -16.52 8.34
CA VAL A 151 13.71 -18.00 8.27
C VAL A 151 13.07 -18.44 6.95
N PHE A 152 11.90 -17.88 6.60
CA PHE A 152 11.24 -18.23 5.33
C PHE A 152 12.06 -17.83 4.10
N SER A 153 12.73 -16.68 4.14
CA SER A 153 13.63 -16.27 3.05
C SER A 153 14.85 -17.18 2.94
N LEU A 154 15.44 -17.62 4.06
CA LEU A 154 16.53 -18.59 4.05
C LEU A 154 16.07 -19.93 3.46
N LEU A 155 14.91 -20.44 3.88
CA LEU A 155 14.33 -21.67 3.33
C LEU A 155 14.08 -21.54 1.83
N PHE A 156 13.58 -20.40 1.38
CA PHE A 156 13.38 -20.12 -0.04
C PHE A 156 14.71 -20.17 -0.80
N HIS A 157 15.72 -19.39 -0.40
CA HIS A 157 17.01 -19.34 -1.11
C HIS A 157 17.80 -20.66 -1.05
N LEU A 158 17.65 -21.46 0.01
CA LEU A 158 18.24 -22.80 0.10
C LEU A 158 17.48 -23.84 -0.74
N GLY A 159 16.14 -23.73 -0.80
CA GLY A 159 15.27 -24.67 -1.50
C GLY A 159 15.20 -24.43 -3.00
N THR A 160 15.29 -23.18 -3.45
CA THR A 160 15.25 -22.84 -4.88
C THR A 160 16.64 -22.97 -5.50
N ARG A 161 16.90 -24.10 -6.15
CA ARG A 161 18.11 -24.29 -6.94
C ARG A 161 17.97 -23.56 -8.28
N GLU A 162 18.81 -22.55 -8.49
CA GLU A 162 18.97 -21.92 -9.80
C GLU A 162 19.37 -23.00 -10.81
N ARG A 163 18.49 -23.32 -11.76
CA ARG A 163 18.89 -24.13 -12.91
C ARG A 163 19.73 -23.23 -13.79
N ARG A 164 21.04 -23.16 -13.51
CA ARG A 164 22.03 -22.50 -14.40
C ARG A 164 21.72 -22.98 -15.80
N ARG A 165 21.11 -22.14 -16.64
CA ARG A 165 21.07 -22.41 -18.07
C ARG A 165 22.53 -22.52 -18.47
N PRO A 166 22.98 -23.64 -19.07
CA PRO A 166 24.22 -23.58 -19.81
C PRO A 166 24.02 -22.44 -20.79
N ARG A 167 24.92 -21.45 -20.74
CA ARG A 167 25.03 -20.36 -21.70
C ARG A 167 24.89 -21.01 -23.08
N ARG A 168 23.70 -20.92 -23.69
CA ARG A 168 23.51 -21.43 -25.05
C ARG A 168 24.42 -20.54 -25.88
N VAL A 169 25.53 -21.13 -26.30
CA VAL A 169 26.37 -20.65 -27.38
C VAL A 169 25.53 -20.83 -28.63
N GLU A 170 24.62 -19.89 -28.83
CA GLU A 170 23.87 -19.60 -30.02
C GLU A 170 23.37 -18.19 -29.72
N ASP A 171 24.25 -17.21 -29.92
CA ASP A 171 23.81 -15.85 -30.21
C ASP A 171 22.99 -15.97 -31.50
N PRO A 172 21.67 -15.80 -31.49
CA PRO A 172 20.98 -15.42 -32.71
C PRO A 172 21.32 -13.94 -32.89
N ASP A 173 22.05 -13.61 -33.96
CA ASP A 173 22.34 -12.27 -34.47
C ASP A 173 21.61 -11.14 -33.72
N GLU A 174 22.37 -10.20 -33.16
CA GLU A 174 21.91 -8.91 -32.60
C GLU A 174 21.10 -8.03 -33.60
N HIS A 175 20.72 -8.59 -34.75
CA HIS A 175 19.92 -7.97 -35.81
C HIS A 175 18.60 -8.69 -36.13
N SER A 176 18.19 -9.71 -35.37
CA SER A 176 16.88 -10.33 -35.54
C SER A 176 15.86 -9.78 -34.52
N PRO A 177 14.84 -9.01 -34.93
CA PRO A 177 13.85 -8.48 -34.00
C PRO A 177 12.98 -9.63 -33.48
N LEU A 178 13.16 -9.99 -32.21
CA LEU A 178 12.32 -10.95 -31.47
C LEU A 178 10.90 -10.42 -31.16
N ILE A 179 10.41 -9.45 -31.93
CA ILE A 179 9.07 -8.90 -31.79
C ILE A 179 8.21 -9.52 -32.88
N SER A 180 7.50 -10.59 -32.51
CA SER A 180 6.27 -10.96 -33.20
C SER A 180 5.34 -9.74 -33.17
N SER A 181 5.16 -9.15 -34.36
CA SER A 181 4.20 -8.13 -34.76
C SER A 181 3.19 -7.69 -33.68
N ALA A 182 3.55 -6.69 -32.87
CA ALA A 182 2.57 -5.73 -32.34
C ALA A 182 2.38 -4.66 -33.42
N THR A 183 1.44 -4.90 -34.33
CA THR A 183 1.02 -3.99 -35.40
C THR A 183 0.22 -2.80 -34.85
N GLY A 184 0.89 -1.92 -34.11
CA GLY A 184 0.32 -0.64 -33.69
C GLY A 184 1.42 0.39 -33.43
N PRO A 185 1.20 1.69 -33.72
CA PRO A 185 2.17 2.73 -33.41
C PRO A 185 2.37 2.79 -31.89
N LEU A 186 3.52 2.30 -31.42
CA LEU A 186 3.88 2.31 -30.00
C LEU A 186 4.03 3.76 -29.51
N LEU A 187 3.17 4.17 -28.56
CA LEU A 187 3.27 5.49 -27.92
C LEU A 187 4.60 5.64 -27.17
N LEU A 188 5.46 6.54 -27.66
CA LEU A 188 6.68 6.96 -26.96
C LEU A 188 6.33 7.59 -25.59
N TRP A 189 7.18 7.44 -24.57
CA TRP A 189 6.90 7.95 -23.21
C TRP A 189 6.49 9.44 -23.20
N LYS A 190 7.07 10.25 -24.09
CA LYS A 190 6.79 11.69 -24.19
C LYS A 190 5.34 11.98 -24.62
N HIS A 191 4.71 11.07 -25.36
CA HIS A 191 3.35 11.25 -25.84
C HIS A 191 2.33 11.05 -24.72
N TRP A 192 2.63 10.23 -23.71
CA TRP A 192 1.78 10.06 -22.53
C TRP A 192 1.53 11.38 -21.79
N LEU A 193 2.54 12.25 -21.72
CA LEU A 193 2.44 13.57 -21.08
C LEU A 193 1.50 14.53 -21.82
N ARG A 194 1.12 14.23 -23.07
CA ARG A 194 0.15 15.03 -23.83
C ARG A 194 -1.26 14.45 -23.81
N GLU A 195 -1.43 13.22 -23.32
CA GLU A 195 -2.70 12.52 -23.36
C GLU A 195 -3.56 12.89 -22.13
N PRO A 196 -4.78 13.41 -22.30
CA PRO A 196 -5.63 13.82 -21.18
C PRO A 196 -6.04 12.62 -20.29
N ALA A 197 -6.24 11.45 -20.89
CA ALA A 197 -6.59 10.22 -20.17
C ALA A 197 -5.50 9.80 -19.15
N PHE A 198 -4.23 10.12 -19.43
CA PHE A 198 -3.12 9.88 -18.51
C PHE A 198 -3.31 10.65 -17.19
N TYR A 199 -3.70 11.92 -17.27
CA TYR A 199 -3.92 12.75 -16.09
C TYR A 199 -5.20 12.37 -15.36
N GLN A 200 -6.29 12.06 -16.07
CA GLN A 200 -7.55 11.65 -15.44
C GLN A 200 -7.37 10.37 -14.62
N VAL A 201 -6.81 9.32 -15.23
CA VAL A 201 -6.56 8.04 -14.54
C VAL A 201 -5.46 8.21 -13.49
N GLY A 202 -4.46 9.07 -13.73
CA GLY A 202 -3.40 9.36 -12.77
C GLY A 202 -3.91 10.04 -11.49
N ILE A 203 -4.78 11.04 -11.62
CA ILE A 203 -5.42 11.70 -10.47
C ILE A 203 -6.36 10.73 -9.76
N LEU A 204 -7.13 9.91 -10.49
CA LEU A 204 -7.98 8.89 -9.89
C LEU A 204 -7.15 7.88 -9.09
N TYR A 205 -6.03 7.41 -9.66
CA TYR A 205 -5.08 6.53 -8.98
C TYR A 205 -4.51 7.17 -7.71
N MET A 206 -4.06 8.42 -7.80
CA MET A 206 -3.48 9.17 -6.69
C MET A 206 -4.51 9.40 -5.56
N THR A 207 -5.71 9.88 -5.88
CA THR A 207 -6.78 10.11 -4.88
C THR A 207 -7.22 8.81 -4.23
N THR A 208 -7.33 7.71 -5.00
CA THR A 208 -7.59 6.36 -4.45
C THR A 208 -6.55 5.96 -3.41
N ARG A 209 -5.27 6.09 -3.76
CA ARG A 209 -4.17 5.75 -2.85
C ARG A 209 -4.11 6.66 -1.64
N LEU A 210 -4.42 7.94 -1.81
CA LEU A 210 -4.51 8.92 -0.72
C LEU A 210 -5.59 8.51 0.30
N ILE A 211 -6.80 8.15 -0.17
CA ILE A 211 -7.87 7.66 0.70
C ILE A 211 -7.43 6.40 1.46
N VAL A 212 -6.91 5.40 0.75
CA VAL A 212 -6.53 4.11 1.35
C VAL A 212 -5.39 4.27 2.36
N ASN A 213 -4.31 4.94 1.96
CA ASN A 213 -3.11 5.05 2.79
C ASN A 213 -3.37 5.92 4.02
N LEU A 214 -3.95 7.12 3.85
CA LEU A 214 -4.18 8.02 4.98
C LEU A 214 -5.25 7.47 5.93
N SER A 215 -6.30 6.79 5.43
CA SER A 215 -7.27 6.15 6.31
C SER A 215 -6.64 5.03 7.13
N GLN A 216 -5.75 4.22 6.55
CA GLN A 216 -5.00 3.21 7.29
C GLN A 216 -3.99 3.81 8.29
N THR A 217 -3.36 4.93 7.95
CA THR A 217 -2.42 5.61 8.86
C THR A 217 -3.13 6.24 10.06
N TYR A 218 -4.25 6.93 9.84
CA TYR A 218 -4.92 7.69 10.90
C TYR A 218 -6.00 6.92 11.66
N ILE A 219 -6.40 5.70 11.23
CA ILE A 219 -7.42 4.92 11.94
C ILE A 219 -7.05 4.64 13.40
N ALA A 220 -5.78 4.32 13.69
CA ALA A 220 -5.34 4.05 15.05
C ALA A 220 -5.45 5.30 15.95
N MET A 221 -5.10 6.47 15.41
CA MET A 221 -5.22 7.75 16.10
C MET A 221 -6.69 8.14 16.32
N TYR A 222 -7.55 7.94 15.33
CA TYR A 222 -8.99 8.15 15.46
C TYR A 222 -9.62 7.27 16.53
N LEU A 223 -9.30 5.97 16.56
CA LEU A 223 -9.82 5.03 17.56
C LEU A 223 -9.38 5.42 18.98
N THR A 224 -8.10 5.80 19.14
CA THR A 224 -7.50 6.05 20.46
C THR A 224 -7.84 7.43 21.00
N TYR A 225 -7.72 8.48 20.17
CA TYR A 225 -7.81 9.88 20.61
C TYR A 225 -9.18 10.52 20.36
N SER A 226 -9.92 10.08 19.34
CA SER A 226 -11.27 10.61 19.08
C SER A 226 -12.33 9.77 19.79
N LEU A 227 -12.30 8.45 19.59
CA LEU A 227 -13.29 7.53 20.16
C LEU A 227 -12.96 7.03 21.57
N HIS A 228 -11.75 7.32 22.09
CA HIS A 228 -11.30 6.89 23.41
C HIS A 228 -11.45 5.37 23.63
N LEU A 229 -11.22 4.58 22.57
CA LEU A 229 -11.31 3.12 22.65
C LEU A 229 -10.02 2.52 23.21
N PRO A 230 -10.12 1.41 23.97
CA PRO A 230 -8.96 0.69 24.49
C PRO A 230 -7.97 0.23 23.41
N LYS A 231 -6.68 0.09 23.75
CA LYS A 231 -5.61 -0.27 22.78
C LYS A 231 -5.88 -1.54 21.96
N ARG A 232 -6.64 -2.48 22.50
CA ARG A 232 -7.05 -3.72 21.79
C ARG A 232 -7.76 -3.47 20.45
N PHE A 233 -8.39 -2.31 20.28
CA PHE A 233 -9.07 -1.93 19.04
C PHE A 233 -8.10 -1.57 17.92
N ILE A 234 -6.87 -1.18 18.24
CA ILE A 234 -5.83 -0.78 17.27
C ILE A 234 -5.38 -1.96 16.40
N ALA A 235 -5.42 -3.18 16.92
CA ALA A 235 -5.11 -4.39 16.14
C ALA A 235 -6.37 -5.00 15.49
N THR A 236 -7.52 -4.98 16.18
CA THR A 236 -8.74 -5.65 15.69
C THR A 236 -9.44 -4.89 14.58
N ILE A 237 -9.49 -3.55 14.62
CA ILE A 237 -10.18 -2.77 13.59
C ILE A 237 -9.46 -2.83 12.23
N PRO A 238 -8.13 -2.61 12.12
CA PRO A 238 -7.41 -2.83 10.88
C PRO A 238 -7.52 -4.27 10.35
N LEU A 239 -7.56 -5.27 11.24
CA LEU A 239 -7.81 -6.66 10.84
C LEU A 239 -9.20 -6.82 10.20
N VAL A 240 -10.25 -6.23 10.77
CA VAL A 240 -11.60 -6.25 10.20
C VAL A 240 -11.65 -5.50 8.86
N MET A 241 -10.98 -4.36 8.74
CA MET A 241 -10.83 -3.65 7.47
C MET A 241 -10.14 -4.52 6.41
N TYR A 242 -9.08 -5.24 6.81
CA TYR A 242 -8.34 -6.12 5.90
C TYR A 242 -9.17 -7.32 5.45
N LEU A 243 -9.86 -8.00 6.38
CA LEU A 243 -10.73 -9.14 6.08
C LEU A 243 -11.91 -8.72 5.18
N SER A 244 -12.60 -7.63 5.51
CA SER A 244 -13.69 -7.12 4.67
C SER A 244 -13.21 -6.73 3.27
N GLY A 245 -12.03 -6.11 3.14
CA GLY A 245 -11.41 -5.82 1.85
C GLY A 245 -11.05 -7.07 1.04
N PHE A 246 -10.52 -8.10 1.71
CA PHE A 246 -10.23 -9.40 1.10
C PHE A 246 -11.50 -10.08 0.57
N PHE A 247 -12.56 -10.17 1.39
CA PHE A 247 -13.82 -10.76 0.96
C PHE A 247 -14.49 -9.97 -0.17
N SER A 248 -14.46 -8.62 -0.09
CA SER A 248 -14.96 -7.74 -1.13
C SER A 248 -14.27 -7.98 -2.49
N SER A 249 -12.97 -8.31 -2.47
CA SER A 249 -12.19 -8.56 -3.69
C SER A 249 -12.68 -9.76 -4.50
N PHE A 250 -13.32 -10.77 -3.88
CA PHE A 250 -13.96 -11.87 -4.62
C PHE A 250 -15.20 -11.42 -5.39
N LEU A 251 -15.96 -10.48 -4.82
CA LEU A 251 -17.15 -9.90 -5.44
C LEU A 251 -16.80 -8.90 -6.56
N MET A 252 -15.57 -8.37 -6.58
CA MET A 252 -15.17 -7.37 -7.58
C MET A 252 -15.17 -7.88 -9.02
N LYS A 253 -14.74 -9.13 -9.26
CA LYS A 253 -14.72 -9.69 -10.62
C LYS A 253 -16.12 -9.78 -11.26
N PRO A 254 -17.13 -10.39 -10.62
CA PRO A 254 -18.48 -10.41 -11.18
C PRO A 254 -19.10 -9.01 -11.23
N LEU A 255 -18.84 -8.15 -10.24
CA LEU A 255 -19.37 -6.79 -10.22
C LEU A 255 -18.83 -5.96 -11.40
N ASN A 256 -17.51 -5.97 -11.63
CA ASN A 256 -16.89 -5.29 -12.77
C ASN A 256 -17.42 -5.78 -14.12
N ARG A 257 -17.76 -7.08 -14.24
CA ARG A 257 -18.38 -7.64 -15.46
C ARG A 257 -19.84 -7.21 -15.63
N SER A 258 -20.58 -7.09 -14.54
CA SER A 258 -22.02 -6.82 -14.59
C SER A 258 -22.35 -5.33 -14.77
N ILE A 259 -21.69 -4.44 -14.03
CA ILE A 259 -22.02 -3.00 -14.00
C ILE A 259 -20.92 -2.12 -14.62
N GLY A 260 -19.77 -2.69 -14.99
CA GLY A 260 -18.63 -1.97 -15.52
C GLY A 260 -17.74 -1.33 -14.45
N ARG A 261 -16.51 -0.98 -14.84
CA ARG A 261 -15.46 -0.48 -13.92
C ARG A 261 -15.79 0.88 -13.31
N ASN A 262 -16.32 1.83 -14.10
CA ASN A 262 -16.65 3.16 -13.59
C ASN A 262 -17.72 3.11 -12.49
N PHE A 263 -18.79 2.33 -12.69
CA PHE A 263 -19.82 2.16 -11.68
C PHE A 263 -19.34 1.34 -10.47
N THR A 264 -18.50 0.33 -10.67
CA THR A 264 -17.89 -0.41 -9.56
C THR A 264 -17.03 0.50 -8.68
N TYR A 265 -16.24 1.39 -9.29
CA TYR A 265 -15.47 2.40 -8.58
C TYR A 265 -16.40 3.35 -7.81
N PHE A 266 -17.50 3.81 -8.43
CA PHE A 266 -18.50 4.65 -7.77
C PHE A 266 -19.17 3.96 -6.57
N VAL A 267 -19.52 2.68 -6.67
CA VAL A 267 -20.05 1.89 -5.54
C VAL A 267 -19.04 1.84 -4.39
N GLY A 268 -17.76 1.66 -4.70
CA GLY A 268 -16.69 1.73 -3.69
C GLY A 268 -16.63 3.09 -2.99
N LEU A 269 -16.71 4.20 -3.75
CA LEU A 269 -16.76 5.55 -3.19
C LEU A 269 -18.00 5.77 -2.33
N LEU A 270 -19.17 5.25 -2.71
CA LEU A 270 -20.39 5.36 -1.90
C LEU A 270 -20.23 4.68 -0.54
N LEU A 271 -19.57 3.52 -0.47
CA LEU A 271 -19.28 2.86 0.82
C LEU A 271 -18.37 3.72 1.70
N ILE A 272 -17.36 4.37 1.12
CA ILE A 272 -16.43 5.25 1.86
C ILE A 272 -17.13 6.55 2.27
N LEU A 273 -17.99 7.12 1.43
CA LEU A 273 -18.80 8.30 1.77
C LEU A 273 -19.82 7.97 2.85
N ALA A 274 -20.42 6.78 2.84
CA ALA A 274 -21.29 6.31 3.91
C ALA A 274 -20.53 6.19 5.24
N PHE A 275 -19.31 5.64 5.21
CA PHE A 275 -18.42 5.65 6.38
C PHE A 275 -18.11 7.09 6.84
N ALA A 276 -17.71 7.98 5.94
CA ALA A 276 -17.35 9.35 6.28
C ALA A 276 -18.53 10.13 6.87
N ALA A 277 -19.73 9.97 6.29
CA ALA A 277 -20.95 10.57 6.81
C ALA A 277 -21.32 9.99 8.17
N TRP A 278 -21.19 8.67 8.36
CA TRP A 278 -21.45 8.03 9.64
C TRP A 278 -20.53 8.55 10.74
N VAL A 279 -19.23 8.66 10.45
CA VAL A 279 -18.25 9.22 11.38
C VAL A 279 -18.57 10.69 11.66
N ALA A 280 -18.86 11.51 10.65
CA ALA A 280 -19.13 12.93 10.81
C ALA A 280 -20.41 13.25 11.62
N LEU A 281 -21.41 12.35 11.59
CA LEU A 281 -22.70 12.56 12.26
C LEU A 281 -22.78 11.95 13.66
N VAL A 282 -21.86 11.03 14.01
CA VAL A 282 -21.94 10.25 15.26
C VAL A 282 -20.64 10.39 16.05
N ASP A 283 -20.72 11.05 17.20
CA ASP A 283 -19.57 11.29 18.09
C ASP A 283 -19.06 10.02 18.80
N GLY A 284 -19.90 8.99 18.94
CA GLY A 284 -19.56 7.74 19.62
C GLY A 284 -20.09 6.50 18.90
N LEU A 285 -19.20 5.75 18.23
CA LEU A 285 -19.61 4.54 17.50
C LEU A 285 -19.78 3.30 18.40
N GLY A 286 -19.13 3.22 19.56
CA GLY A 286 -19.18 2.03 20.42
C GLY A 286 -18.86 0.75 19.63
N VAL A 287 -19.75 -0.26 19.67
CA VAL A 287 -19.60 -1.52 18.91
C VAL A 287 -19.85 -1.33 17.40
N ALA A 288 -20.57 -0.27 16.99
CA ALA A 288 -20.82 0.02 15.57
C ALA A 288 -19.53 0.36 14.79
N VAL A 289 -18.41 0.60 15.48
CA VAL A 289 -17.10 0.80 14.87
C VAL A 289 -16.67 -0.39 14.00
N TYR A 290 -17.09 -1.61 14.34
CA TYR A 290 -16.83 -2.79 13.51
C TYR A 290 -17.58 -2.74 12.18
N ALA A 291 -18.84 -2.27 12.18
CA ALA A 291 -19.60 -2.09 10.95
C ALA A 291 -19.00 -0.96 10.09
N ALA A 292 -18.58 0.14 10.70
CA ALA A 292 -17.88 1.23 10.03
C ALA A 292 -16.55 0.74 9.41
N ALA A 293 -15.79 -0.10 10.12
CA ALA A 293 -14.57 -0.72 9.62
C ALA A 293 -14.82 -1.63 8.40
N VAL A 294 -15.93 -2.37 8.39
CA VAL A 294 -16.33 -3.18 7.22
C VAL A 294 -16.65 -2.30 6.01
N LEU A 295 -17.38 -1.21 6.20
CA LEU A 295 -17.69 -0.26 5.12
C LEU A 295 -16.41 0.35 4.53
N LEU A 296 -15.51 0.84 5.40
CA LEU A 296 -14.24 1.44 4.98
C LEU A 296 -13.35 0.41 4.30
N GLY A 297 -13.19 -0.79 4.87
CA GLY A 297 -12.37 -1.86 4.30
C GLY A 297 -12.87 -2.36 2.95
N ALA A 298 -14.18 -2.64 2.83
CA ALA A 298 -14.80 -3.05 1.58
C ALA A 298 -14.71 -1.94 0.52
N GLY A 299 -14.99 -0.69 0.87
CA GLY A 299 -14.90 0.47 -0.01
C GLY A 299 -13.48 0.70 -0.53
N CYS A 300 -12.49 0.76 0.37
CA CYS A 300 -11.07 0.94 0.04
C CYS A 300 -10.54 -0.15 -0.90
N ALA A 301 -10.87 -1.43 -0.66
CA ALA A 301 -10.48 -2.51 -1.55
C ALA A 301 -11.13 -2.38 -2.94
N THR A 302 -12.42 -2.02 -2.98
CA THR A 302 -13.17 -1.79 -4.23
C THR A 302 -12.51 -0.73 -5.10
N ILE A 303 -12.26 0.46 -4.55
CA ILE A 303 -11.67 1.57 -5.31
C ILE A 303 -10.23 1.27 -5.73
N LEU A 304 -9.45 0.59 -4.88
CA LEU A 304 -8.05 0.25 -5.16
C LEU A 304 -7.91 -0.76 -6.31
N VAL A 305 -8.65 -1.87 -6.24
CA VAL A 305 -8.62 -2.91 -7.29
C VAL A 305 -9.14 -2.34 -8.60
N THR A 306 -10.17 -1.51 -8.54
CA THR A 306 -10.78 -0.93 -9.73
C THR A 306 -9.88 0.14 -10.35
N SER A 307 -9.20 0.98 -9.56
CA SER A 307 -8.24 1.96 -10.10
C SER A 307 -7.05 1.28 -10.79
N LEU A 308 -6.51 0.21 -10.20
CA LEU A 308 -5.45 -0.59 -10.82
C LEU A 308 -5.90 -1.20 -12.15
N SER A 309 -7.15 -1.68 -12.21
CA SER A 309 -7.73 -2.20 -13.44
C SER A 309 -7.87 -1.11 -14.51
N MET A 310 -8.32 0.09 -14.14
CA MET A 310 -8.40 1.24 -15.06
C MET A 310 -7.01 1.69 -15.56
N THR A 311 -5.99 1.66 -14.70
CA THR A 311 -4.59 1.92 -15.11
C THR A 311 -4.10 0.87 -16.11
N ALA A 312 -4.41 -0.40 -15.89
CA ALA A 312 -4.05 -1.47 -16.82
C ALA A 312 -4.75 -1.30 -18.18
N ASP A 313 -6.03 -0.91 -18.19
CA ASP A 313 -6.77 -0.63 -19.43
C ASP A 313 -6.21 0.57 -20.18
N LEU A 314 -5.78 1.62 -19.46
CA LEU A 314 -5.18 2.80 -20.06
C LEU A 314 -3.90 2.42 -20.82
N ILE A 315 -3.03 1.61 -20.21
CA ILE A 315 -1.79 1.12 -20.84
C ILE A 315 -2.12 0.25 -22.06
N GLY A 316 -3.08 -0.67 -21.89
CA GLY A 316 -3.57 -1.57 -22.94
C GLY A 316 -2.42 -2.32 -23.64
N PRO A 317 -2.34 -2.29 -24.98
CA PRO A 317 -1.29 -3.01 -25.73
C PRO A 317 0.10 -2.35 -25.68
N HIS A 318 0.23 -1.14 -25.11
CA HIS A 318 1.47 -0.36 -25.10
C HIS A 318 2.40 -0.73 -23.93
N SER A 319 2.72 -2.03 -23.79
CA SER A 319 3.49 -2.56 -22.66
C SER A 319 4.87 -1.91 -22.48
N GLN A 320 5.52 -1.48 -23.58
CA GLN A 320 6.84 -0.86 -23.53
C GLN A 320 6.89 0.47 -22.76
N SER A 321 5.83 1.28 -22.83
CA SER A 321 5.73 2.55 -22.09
C SER A 321 4.93 2.41 -20.78
N GLY A 322 4.37 1.23 -20.50
CA GLY A 322 3.57 0.97 -19.29
C GLY A 322 4.38 1.16 -18.00
N ALA A 323 5.67 0.85 -18.01
CA ALA A 323 6.54 1.02 -16.86
C ALA A 323 6.77 2.51 -16.50
N PHE A 324 6.78 3.40 -17.50
CA PHE A 324 6.79 4.84 -17.26
C PHE A 324 5.48 5.30 -16.61
N VAL A 325 4.33 4.82 -17.11
CA VAL A 325 3.00 5.17 -16.57
C VAL A 325 2.87 4.76 -15.11
N TYR A 326 3.17 3.50 -14.77
CA TYR A 326 3.15 3.04 -13.38
C TYR A 326 4.15 3.80 -12.49
N GLY A 327 5.35 4.08 -13.02
CA GLY A 327 6.36 4.86 -12.31
C GLY A 327 5.90 6.27 -11.97
N ALA A 328 5.32 6.98 -12.94
CA ALA A 328 4.80 8.33 -12.75
C ALA A 328 3.60 8.37 -11.79
N MET A 329 2.66 7.43 -11.91
CA MET A 329 1.52 7.31 -11.00
C MET A 329 1.95 6.98 -9.57
N SER A 330 2.88 6.03 -9.39
CA SER A 330 3.42 5.67 -8.08
C SER A 330 4.20 6.82 -7.44
N PHE A 331 4.96 7.58 -8.24
CA PHE A 331 5.67 8.77 -7.76
C PHE A 331 4.68 9.84 -7.28
N SER A 332 3.67 10.16 -8.08
CA SER A 332 2.64 11.15 -7.73
C SER A 332 1.89 10.75 -6.46
N ASP A 333 1.53 9.48 -6.31
CA ASP A 333 0.93 8.91 -5.10
C ASP A 333 1.81 9.13 -3.86
N LYS A 334 3.09 8.74 -3.91
CA LYS A 334 4.02 8.87 -2.77
C LYS A 334 4.20 10.33 -2.35
N VAL A 335 4.35 11.23 -3.32
CA VAL A 335 4.48 12.67 -3.05
C VAL A 335 3.19 13.23 -2.43
N ALA A 336 2.02 12.90 -2.99
CA ALA A 336 0.74 13.36 -2.46
C ALA A 336 0.47 12.87 -1.04
N ASN A 337 0.74 11.59 -0.75
CA ASN A 337 0.63 11.03 0.59
C ASN A 337 1.59 11.70 1.57
N GLY A 338 2.86 11.90 1.19
CA GLY A 338 3.83 12.59 2.04
C GLY A 338 3.43 14.03 2.37
N LEU A 339 2.97 14.79 1.37
CA LEU A 339 2.49 16.16 1.56
C LEU A 339 1.24 16.22 2.43
N ALA A 340 0.30 15.30 2.24
CA ALA A 340 -0.91 15.25 3.05
C ALA A 340 -0.61 14.91 4.52
N VAL A 341 0.27 13.94 4.77
CA VAL A 341 0.73 13.65 6.14
C VAL A 341 1.42 14.88 6.73
N MET A 342 2.27 15.58 5.97
CA MET A 342 2.94 16.77 6.47
C MET A 342 1.98 17.91 6.79
N ALA A 343 0.94 18.11 5.97
CA ALA A 343 -0.11 19.07 6.24
C ALA A 343 -0.92 18.71 7.50
N VAL A 344 -1.25 17.43 7.70
CA VAL A 344 -1.94 16.99 8.93
C VAL A 344 -1.04 17.20 10.15
N GLN A 345 0.25 16.84 10.06
CA GLN A 345 1.16 17.01 11.20
C GLN A 345 1.44 18.48 11.52
N SER A 346 1.56 19.37 10.53
CA SER A 346 1.77 20.80 10.77
C SER A 346 0.56 21.51 11.35
N LEU A 347 -0.64 20.96 11.15
CA LEU A 347 -1.90 21.45 11.72
C LEU A 347 -2.23 20.80 13.07
N HIS A 348 -1.35 19.96 13.61
CA HIS A 348 -1.58 19.30 14.89
C HIS A 348 -1.71 20.33 16.03
N PRO A 349 -2.81 20.34 16.79
CA PRO A 349 -3.13 21.44 17.70
C PRO A 349 -2.31 21.46 19.00
N CYS A 350 -1.56 20.40 19.32
CA CYS A 350 -0.87 20.23 20.60
C CYS A 350 0.64 19.94 20.38
N PRO A 351 1.52 20.96 20.27
CA PRO A 351 2.94 20.73 19.93
C PRO A 351 3.77 20.07 21.04
N SER A 352 3.32 20.20 22.29
CA SER A 352 4.10 19.86 23.49
C SER A 352 3.54 18.69 24.30
N GLU A 353 2.42 18.09 23.87
CA GLU A 353 1.78 16.93 24.51
C GLU A 353 1.32 15.94 23.44
N LEU A 354 1.21 14.65 23.80
CA LEU A 354 0.81 13.60 22.86
C LEU A 354 -0.61 13.80 22.30
N CYS A 355 -1.52 14.35 23.11
CA CYS A 355 -2.87 14.75 22.72
C CYS A 355 -3.48 15.66 23.80
N CYS A 356 -4.02 16.83 23.41
CA CYS A 356 -4.80 17.73 24.26
C CYS A 356 -6.30 17.68 23.89
N LYS A 357 -7.19 18.39 24.60
CA LYS A 357 -8.65 18.35 24.32
C LYS A 357 -9.03 18.68 22.88
N ALA A 358 -8.23 19.49 22.17
CA ALA A 358 -8.45 19.82 20.76
C ALA A 358 -8.10 18.67 19.79
N CYS A 359 -7.29 17.70 20.21
CA CYS A 359 -6.83 16.58 19.39
C CYS A 359 -7.96 15.55 19.12
N THR A 360 -8.94 15.42 20.01
CA THR A 360 -10.15 14.58 19.81
C THR A 360 -10.92 14.99 18.55
N GLY A 361 -11.24 16.28 18.43
CA GLY A 361 -11.93 16.82 17.25
C GLY A 361 -11.03 16.83 16.00
N PHE A 362 -9.73 17.06 16.18
CA PHE A 362 -8.76 17.08 15.09
C PHE A 362 -8.71 15.75 14.34
N TYR A 363 -8.44 14.63 15.03
CA TYR A 363 -8.34 13.33 14.36
C TYR A 363 -9.69 12.83 13.82
N HIS A 364 -10.80 13.25 14.44
CA HIS A 364 -12.14 13.00 13.92
C HIS A 364 -12.31 13.65 12.54
N TRP A 365 -12.05 14.96 12.44
CA TRP A 365 -12.18 15.70 11.18
C TRP A 365 -11.11 15.35 10.15
N VAL A 366 -9.91 14.96 10.56
CA VAL A 366 -8.89 14.39 9.65
C VAL A 366 -9.45 13.13 8.99
N MET A 367 -10.04 12.22 9.76
CA MET A 367 -10.61 10.99 9.23
C MET A 367 -11.75 11.28 8.23
N VAL A 368 -12.64 12.21 8.55
CA VAL A 368 -13.73 12.66 7.67
C VAL A 368 -13.21 13.38 6.42
N ALA A 369 -12.21 14.26 6.55
CA ALA A 369 -11.65 15.00 5.42
C ALA A 369 -10.91 14.08 4.45
N VAL A 370 -10.13 13.14 4.97
CA VAL A 370 -9.40 12.13 4.17
C VAL A 370 -10.36 11.21 3.44
N THR A 371 -11.38 10.68 4.11
CA THR A 371 -12.30 9.72 3.49
C THR A 371 -13.40 10.39 2.70
N GLY A 372 -14.05 11.42 3.24
CA GLY A 372 -15.13 12.15 2.58
C GLY A 372 -14.62 13.15 1.55
N GLY A 373 -13.76 14.08 1.95
CA GLY A 373 -13.27 15.16 1.09
C GLY A 373 -12.53 14.66 -0.14
N VAL A 374 -11.58 13.73 0.04
CA VAL A 374 -10.85 13.14 -1.10
C VAL A 374 -11.76 12.26 -1.95
N SER A 375 -12.76 11.57 -1.38
CA SER A 375 -13.74 10.80 -2.17
C SER A 375 -14.62 11.68 -3.06
N VAL A 376 -14.98 12.89 -2.59
CA VAL A 376 -15.68 13.87 -3.44
C VAL A 376 -14.80 14.29 -4.62
N ALA A 377 -13.52 14.59 -4.37
CA ALA A 377 -12.57 14.89 -5.45
C ALA A 377 -12.43 13.72 -6.43
N ALA A 378 -12.31 12.49 -5.93
CA ALA A 378 -12.26 11.28 -6.77
C ALA A 378 -13.55 11.09 -7.59
N THR A 379 -14.72 11.42 -7.01
CA THR A 379 -16.02 11.38 -7.71
C THR A 379 -16.05 12.37 -8.86
N LEU A 380 -15.56 13.61 -8.67
CA LEU A 380 -15.48 14.61 -9.75
C LEU A 380 -14.59 14.15 -10.90
N VAL A 381 -13.44 13.53 -10.57
CA VAL A 381 -12.53 12.95 -11.57
C VAL A 381 -13.19 11.79 -12.30
N LEU A 382 -13.92 10.93 -11.59
CA LEU A 382 -14.70 9.84 -12.19
C LEU A 382 -15.79 10.37 -13.14
N CYS A 383 -16.49 11.44 -12.76
CA CYS A 383 -17.46 12.09 -13.65
C CYS A 383 -16.78 12.59 -14.94
N SER A 384 -15.56 13.13 -14.85
CA SER A 384 -14.80 13.53 -16.04
C SER A 384 -14.47 12.35 -16.98
N LEU A 385 -14.24 11.16 -16.41
CA LEU A 385 -14.00 9.92 -17.18
C LEU A 385 -15.29 9.35 -17.80
N LEU A 386 -16.45 9.63 -17.22
CA LEU A 386 -17.75 9.28 -17.82
C LEU A 386 -18.07 10.18 -19.02
N VAL A 387 -17.76 11.48 -18.92
CA VAL A 387 -17.98 12.45 -20.00
C VAL A 387 -16.94 12.29 -21.11
N TRP A 388 -15.67 12.12 -20.75
CA TRP A 388 -14.57 11.89 -21.68
C TRP A 388 -13.97 10.49 -21.45
N PRO A 389 -14.56 9.44 -22.06
CA PRO A 389 -14.10 8.07 -21.86
C PRO A 389 -12.67 7.91 -22.34
N ILE A 390 -11.96 6.94 -21.74
CA ILE A 390 -10.58 6.58 -22.07
C ILE A 390 -10.52 6.19 -23.56
N ARG A 391 -10.20 7.16 -24.42
CA ARG A 391 -9.87 6.98 -25.83
C ARG A 391 -8.50 7.57 -26.02
N LEU A 392 -7.52 6.70 -26.23
CA LEU A 392 -6.21 7.12 -26.70
C LEU A 392 -6.39 7.80 -28.06
N ARG A 393 -5.90 9.03 -28.21
CA ARG A 393 -5.96 9.74 -29.50
C ARG A 393 -5.11 8.99 -30.54
N ASN A 394 -5.73 8.13 -31.33
CA ASN A 394 -5.09 7.48 -32.47
C ASN A 394 -4.70 8.55 -33.49
N GLN A 395 -3.42 8.92 -33.52
CA GLN A 395 -2.86 9.94 -34.42
C GLN A 395 -2.88 9.56 -35.92
N ASN A 396 -3.52 8.44 -36.31
CA ASN A 396 -3.54 7.94 -37.69
C ASN A 396 -4.86 8.16 -38.45
N ARG A 397 -5.80 8.98 -37.94
CA ARG A 397 -7.04 9.30 -38.68
C ARG A 397 -7.18 10.73 -39.17
N ASP A 398 -6.21 11.59 -38.88
CA ASP A 398 -6.17 12.98 -39.33
C ASP A 398 -4.83 13.28 -40.00
N ARG A 399 -4.57 12.67 -41.16
CA ARG A 399 -3.75 13.30 -42.19
C ARG A 399 -4.61 13.34 -43.46
N PRO A 400 -5.00 14.53 -43.95
CA PRO A 400 -5.73 14.67 -45.20
C PRO A 400 -4.91 14.18 -46.40
#